data_AF-A0A2G6DUF1-F1
#
_entry.id   AF-A0A2G6DUF1-F1
#
_cell.length_a   1.000
_cell.length_b   1.000
_cell.length_c   1.000
_cell.angle_alpha   90.00
_cell.angle_beta   90.00
_cell.angle_gamma   90.00
#
_symmetry.space_group_name_H-M   'P 1'
#
loop_
_entity.id
_entity.type
_entity.pdbx_description
1 polymer ?
#
loop_
_entity_poly.entity_id
_entity_poly.type
_entity_poly.pdbx_seq_one_letter_code
_entity_poly.pdbx_strand_id
1 'polypeptide(L)'
;MADLEPLLRNRLPGPEVTGAQLTARSWWSGPEVFVLVDDYDLAGTAGSPLHTLAPLLAHGKDIGLHVVLARRVAGSSRAMFDPLIQGIRDMASPAFVGTGSKDEGAVWGTAKPSVSWPPGRGVLVHRKAGEQLIQVGHRPGDERAATDT
;
A
#
# COMPACT_ATOMS: atom_id res chain seq x y z
N MET A 1 6.42 5.83 16.22
CA MET A 1 5.09 5.49 15.70
C MET A 1 3.96 5.81 16.70
N ALA A 2 4.25 5.83 18.01
CA ALA A 2 3.25 6.10 19.07
C ALA A 2 2.42 7.38 18.87
N ASP A 3 2.98 8.42 18.23
CA ASP A 3 2.28 9.70 18.02
C ASP A 3 1.51 9.79 16.70
N LEU A 4 1.74 8.84 15.77
CA LEU A 4 1.17 8.95 14.41
C LEU A 4 -0.33 8.62 14.39
N GLU A 5 -0.71 7.52 15.03
CA GLU A 5 -2.11 7.12 15.08
C GLU A 5 -2.98 8.14 15.83
N PRO A 6 -2.59 8.67 17.00
CA PRO A 6 -3.32 9.74 17.67
C PRO A 6 -3.44 11.01 16.82
N LEU A 7 -2.35 11.41 16.14
CA LEU A 7 -2.36 12.56 15.22
C LEU A 7 -3.41 12.40 14.11
N LEU A 8 -3.44 11.23 13.46
CA LEU A 8 -4.37 10.95 12.36
C LEU A 8 -5.82 10.81 12.85
N ARG A 9 -6.03 10.24 14.04
CA ARG A 9 -7.35 10.19 14.67
C ARG A 9 -7.92 11.57 14.94
N ASN A 10 -7.09 12.51 15.38
CA ASN A 10 -7.52 13.90 15.61
C ASN A 10 -7.93 14.63 14.32
N ARG A 11 -7.61 14.09 13.15
CA ARG A 11 -8.05 14.61 11.85
C ARG A 11 -9.37 13.99 11.36
N LEU A 12 -9.91 12.99 12.03
CA LEU A 12 -11.19 12.39 11.62
C LEU A 12 -12.32 13.44 11.64
N PRO A 13 -13.18 13.47 10.62
CA PRO A 13 -14.28 14.44 10.59
C PRO A 13 -15.27 14.13 11.73
N GLY A 14 -15.48 15.12 12.60
CA GLY A 14 -16.52 15.07 13.64
C GLY A 14 -17.91 15.36 13.08
N PRO A 15 -18.97 15.21 13.89
CA PRO A 15 -20.36 15.45 13.45
C PRO A 15 -20.63 16.91 13.06
N GLU A 16 -19.77 17.83 13.50
CA GLU A 16 -19.86 19.26 13.19
C GLU A 16 -19.34 19.61 11.79
N VAL A 17 -18.66 18.68 11.11
CA VAL A 17 -18.01 18.94 9.82
C VAL A 17 -19.05 18.98 8.71
N THR A 18 -19.20 20.14 8.09
CA THR A 18 -20.12 20.34 6.95
C THR A 18 -19.60 19.65 5.69
N GLY A 19 -20.48 19.37 4.72
CA GLY A 19 -20.07 18.80 3.43
C GLY A 19 -19.11 19.69 2.62
N ALA A 20 -19.21 21.02 2.78
CA ALA A 20 -18.28 21.97 2.17
C ALA A 20 -16.88 21.84 2.80
N GLN A 21 -16.80 21.75 4.12
CA GLN A 21 -15.54 21.50 4.82
C GLN A 21 -14.98 20.12 4.47
N LEU A 22 -15.82 19.09 4.36
CA LEU A 22 -15.43 17.74 3.97
C LEU A 22 -14.71 17.73 2.61
N THR A 23 -15.29 18.42 1.63
CA THR A 23 -14.73 18.54 0.27
C THR A 23 -13.43 19.37 0.27
N ALA A 24 -13.40 20.46 1.03
CA ALA A 24 -12.26 21.38 1.10
C ALA A 24 -11.14 20.90 2.03
N ARG A 25 -11.36 19.86 2.84
CA ARG A 25 -10.45 19.39 3.91
C ARG A 25 -10.04 20.48 4.90
N SER A 26 -10.96 21.37 5.24
CA SER A 26 -10.64 22.60 5.98
C SER A 26 -10.87 22.52 7.50
N TRP A 27 -11.28 21.37 8.05
CA TRP A 27 -11.45 21.20 9.50
C TRP A 27 -10.15 20.81 10.23
N TRP A 28 -9.10 20.47 9.48
CA TRP A 28 -7.75 20.26 10.00
C TRP A 28 -6.73 21.00 9.12
N SER A 29 -5.51 21.16 9.63
CA SER A 29 -4.40 21.74 8.89
C SER A 29 -3.09 21.01 9.19
N GLY A 30 -2.11 21.13 8.29
CA GLY A 30 -0.79 20.50 8.41
C GLY A 30 -0.44 19.65 7.18
N PRO A 31 0.71 18.96 7.21
CA PRO A 31 1.15 18.14 6.09
C PRO A 31 0.34 16.83 5.98
N GLU A 32 0.28 16.31 4.76
CA GLU A 32 -0.09 14.92 4.51
C GLU A 32 0.99 13.97 5.05
N VAL A 33 0.58 12.76 5.41
CA VAL A 33 1.45 11.72 5.95
C VAL A 33 1.57 10.60 4.92
N PHE A 34 2.81 10.30 4.54
CA PHE A 34 3.16 9.14 3.73
C PHE A 34 3.86 8.10 4.59
N VAL A 35 3.24 6.94 4.78
CA VAL A 35 3.81 5.79 5.47
C VAL A 35 4.36 4.84 4.40
N LEU A 36 5.69 4.83 4.27
CA LEU A 36 6.42 3.94 3.37
C LEU A 36 6.94 2.76 4.17
N VAL A 37 6.52 1.55 3.82
CA VAL A 37 6.96 0.32 4.48
C VAL A 37 7.59 -0.61 3.47
N ASP A 38 8.90 -0.79 3.55
CA ASP A 38 9.62 -1.79 2.79
C ASP A 38 9.72 -3.10 3.58
N ASP A 39 9.94 -4.22 2.88
CA ASP A 39 10.00 -5.57 3.47
C ASP A 39 8.83 -5.86 4.44
N TYR A 40 7.58 -5.51 4.05
CA TYR A 40 6.42 -5.62 4.93
C TYR A 40 6.16 -7.06 5.41
N ASP A 41 6.61 -8.08 4.70
CA ASP A 41 6.56 -9.47 5.21
C ASP A 41 7.39 -9.71 6.48
N LEU A 42 8.36 -8.85 6.78
CA LEU A 42 9.13 -8.87 8.03
C LEU A 42 8.51 -7.95 9.10
N ALA A 43 7.85 -6.86 8.69
CA ALA A 43 7.29 -5.85 9.61
C ALA A 43 5.81 -6.09 9.99
N GLY A 44 5.06 -6.78 9.14
CA GLY A 44 3.62 -7.07 9.26
C GLY A 44 3.32 -8.35 10.04
N THR A 45 4.09 -8.63 11.10
CA THR A 45 3.85 -9.80 11.96
C THR A 45 2.68 -9.56 12.91
N ALA A 46 2.19 -10.61 13.57
CA ALA A 46 1.15 -10.48 14.59
C ALA A 46 1.56 -9.45 15.67
N GLY A 47 0.67 -8.52 15.98
CA GLY A 47 0.94 -7.43 16.93
C GLY A 47 1.76 -6.28 16.34
N SER A 48 1.93 -6.20 15.02
CA SER A 48 2.61 -5.08 14.38
C SER A 48 1.93 -3.76 14.73
N PRO A 49 2.68 -2.71 15.12
CA PRO A 49 2.11 -1.40 15.40
C PRO A 49 1.47 -0.78 14.14
N LEU A 50 1.82 -1.25 12.94
CA LEU A 50 1.22 -0.83 11.68
C LEU A 50 -0.27 -1.20 11.58
N HIS A 51 -0.72 -2.24 12.29
CA HIS A 51 -2.13 -2.66 12.29
C HIS A 51 -3.05 -1.60 12.88
N THR A 52 -2.54 -0.67 13.69
CA THR A 52 -3.30 0.48 14.21
C THR A 52 -3.77 1.44 13.10
N LEU A 53 -3.13 1.42 11.94
CA LEU A 53 -3.49 2.26 10.79
C LEU A 53 -4.63 1.67 9.96
N ALA A 54 -4.87 0.35 10.02
CA ALA A 54 -5.92 -0.33 9.26
C ALA A 54 -7.32 0.34 9.39
N PRO A 55 -7.84 0.67 10.59
CA PRO A 55 -9.14 1.32 10.73
C PRO A 55 -9.18 2.76 10.17
N LEU A 56 -8.02 3.38 9.91
CA LEU A 56 -7.93 4.75 9.38
C LEU A 56 -7.90 4.78 7.84
N LEU A 57 -7.64 3.65 7.17
CA LEU A 57 -7.46 3.59 5.72
C LEU A 57 -8.68 4.08 4.94
N ALA A 58 -9.89 3.76 5.41
CA ALA A 58 -11.14 4.20 4.78
C ALA A 58 -11.27 5.75 4.74
N HIS A 59 -10.65 6.42 5.71
CA HIS A 59 -10.63 7.88 5.81
C HIS A 59 -9.35 8.51 5.24
N GLY A 60 -8.46 7.71 4.64
CA GLY A 60 -7.10 8.16 4.28
C GLY A 60 -7.09 9.41 3.41
N LYS A 61 -8.02 9.49 2.45
CA LYS A 61 -8.21 10.67 1.60
C LYS A 61 -8.55 11.93 2.40
N ASP A 62 -9.33 11.81 3.48
CA ASP A 62 -9.88 12.94 4.23
C ASP A 62 -8.91 13.43 5.30
N ILE A 63 -8.16 12.52 5.92
CA ILE A 63 -7.18 12.82 6.99
C ILE A 63 -5.75 13.05 6.47
N GLY A 64 -5.54 12.92 5.16
CA GLY A 64 -4.23 13.06 4.52
C GLY A 64 -3.27 11.91 4.86
N LEU A 65 -3.78 10.67 4.92
CA LEU A 65 -2.98 9.45 5.13
C LEU A 65 -2.81 8.71 3.79
N HIS A 66 -1.55 8.44 3.46
CA HIS A 66 -1.13 7.63 2.32
C HIS A 66 -0.25 6.49 2.82
N VAL A 67 -0.54 5.26 2.41
CA VAL A 67 0.24 4.08 2.75
C VAL A 67 0.77 3.45 1.48
N VAL A 68 2.08 3.27 1.41
CA VAL A 68 2.76 2.50 0.35
C VAL A 68 3.54 1.41 1.03
N LEU A 69 3.21 0.16 0.71
CA LEU A 69 3.95 -0.99 1.23
C LEU A 69 4.53 -1.80 0.08
N ALA A 70 5.72 -2.34 0.32
CA ALA A 70 6.38 -3.33 -0.53
C ALA A 70 6.57 -4.60 0.28
N ARG A 71 6.34 -5.75 -0.35
CA ARG A 71 6.60 -7.07 0.25
C ARG A 71 7.02 -8.07 -0.80
N ARG A 72 7.66 -9.14 -0.36
CA ARG A 72 7.93 -10.30 -1.19
C ARG A 72 6.62 -10.92 -1.68
N VAL A 73 6.60 -11.41 -2.92
CA VAL A 73 5.43 -12.11 -3.46
C VAL A 73 5.22 -13.48 -2.82
N ALA A 74 6.27 -14.08 -2.25
CA ALA A 74 6.18 -15.35 -1.56
C ALA A 74 5.19 -15.26 -0.37
N GLY A 75 4.34 -16.27 -0.20
CA GLY A 75 3.36 -16.35 0.88
C GLY A 75 2.23 -15.33 0.76
N SER A 76 1.90 -14.88 -0.45
CA SER A 76 0.85 -13.87 -0.67
C SER A 76 -0.51 -14.33 -0.20
N SER A 77 -0.83 -15.63 -0.35
CA SER A 77 -2.09 -16.21 0.13
C SER A 77 -2.34 -15.98 1.63
N ARG A 78 -1.28 -16.08 2.45
CA ARG A 78 -1.36 -15.82 3.90
C ARG A 78 -1.40 -14.32 4.20
N ALA A 79 -0.64 -13.53 3.46
CA ALA A 79 -0.58 -12.08 3.65
C ALA A 79 -1.92 -11.39 3.37
N MET A 80 -2.82 -11.98 2.56
CA MET A 80 -4.16 -11.43 2.32
C MET A 80 -5.06 -11.36 3.56
N PHE A 81 -4.71 -12.06 4.64
CA PHE A 81 -5.42 -11.99 5.93
C PHE A 81 -4.83 -10.93 6.88
N ASP A 82 -3.76 -10.25 6.48
CA ASP A 82 -3.21 -9.14 7.27
C ASP A 82 -4.19 -7.94 7.24
N PRO A 83 -4.54 -7.34 8.39
CA PRO A 83 -5.54 -6.27 8.45
C PRO A 83 -5.21 -5.05 7.59
N LEU A 84 -3.93 -4.69 7.47
CA LEU A 84 -3.52 -3.52 6.70
C LEU A 84 -3.63 -3.82 5.20
N ILE A 85 -3.18 -5.01 4.77
CA ILE A 85 -3.30 -5.45 3.37
C ILE A 85 -4.78 -5.58 2.97
N GLN A 86 -5.60 -6.14 3.85
CA GLN A 86 -7.05 -6.26 3.62
C GLN A 86 -7.70 -4.88 3.45
N GLY A 87 -7.44 -3.93 4.35
CA GLY A 87 -7.99 -2.58 4.22
C GLY A 87 -7.54 -1.85 2.95
N ILE A 88 -6.28 -2.03 2.52
CA ILE A 88 -5.77 -1.49 1.25
C ILE A 88 -6.51 -2.12 0.05
N ARG A 89 -6.79 -3.42 0.11
CA ARG A 89 -7.53 -4.14 -0.92
C ARG A 89 -8.98 -3.70 -1.01
N ASP A 90 -9.64 -3.51 0.12
CA ASP A 90 -11.05 -3.10 0.19
C ASP A 90 -11.27 -1.70 -0.41
N MET A 91 -10.27 -0.82 -0.25
CA MET A 91 -10.24 0.49 -0.92
C MET A 91 -9.98 0.40 -2.44
N ALA A 92 -9.77 -0.81 -2.98
CA ALA A 92 -9.24 -1.15 -4.29
C ALA A 92 -8.07 -0.24 -4.72
N SER A 93 -7.12 -0.10 -3.81
CA SER A 93 -5.87 0.58 -4.07
C SER A 93 -5.10 -0.11 -5.22
N PRO A 94 -4.36 0.67 -6.03
CA PRO A 94 -3.50 0.11 -7.06
C PRO A 94 -2.41 -0.77 -6.44
N ALA A 95 -1.99 -1.80 -7.17
CA ALA A 95 -0.87 -2.64 -6.76
C ALA A 95 0.00 -3.04 -7.95
N PHE A 96 1.29 -3.19 -7.72
CA PHE A 96 2.24 -3.72 -8.69
C PHE A 96 2.60 -5.15 -8.30
N VAL A 97 2.37 -6.09 -9.21
CA VAL A 97 2.76 -7.50 -9.07
C VAL A 97 4.00 -7.74 -9.93
N GLY A 98 5.15 -7.84 -9.27
CA GLY A 98 6.45 -8.01 -9.90
C GLY A 98 6.84 -9.47 -10.12
N THR A 99 8.14 -9.73 -10.03
CA THR A 99 8.75 -11.05 -10.28
C THR A 99 8.45 -12.04 -9.15
N GLY A 100 8.25 -13.31 -9.52
CA GLY A 100 8.22 -14.45 -8.59
C GLY A 100 7.42 -15.65 -9.10
N SER A 101 7.27 -16.69 -8.26
CA SER A 101 6.71 -17.97 -8.71
C SER A 101 5.22 -17.87 -9.04
N LYS A 102 4.85 -18.43 -10.19
CA LYS A 102 3.45 -18.56 -10.63
C LYS A 102 2.60 -19.43 -9.69
N ASP A 103 3.25 -20.24 -8.85
CA ASP A 103 2.58 -21.11 -7.87
C ASP A 103 1.88 -20.31 -6.75
N GLU A 104 2.23 -19.03 -6.55
CA GLU A 104 1.49 -18.11 -5.67
C GLU A 104 0.07 -17.82 -6.19
N GLY A 105 -0.21 -18.14 -7.46
CA GLY A 105 -1.49 -17.87 -8.09
C GLY A 105 -1.72 -16.38 -8.32
N ALA A 106 -3.00 -15.98 -8.30
CA ALA A 106 -3.39 -14.57 -8.43
C ALA A 106 -3.15 -13.84 -7.11
N VAL A 107 -2.25 -12.86 -7.13
CA VAL A 107 -1.79 -12.15 -5.92
C VAL A 107 -2.63 -10.90 -5.65
N TRP A 108 -2.95 -10.14 -6.71
CA TRP A 108 -3.79 -8.96 -6.63
C TRP A 108 -4.64 -8.87 -7.89
N GLY A 109 -5.97 -8.79 -7.75
CA GLY A 109 -6.86 -8.97 -8.89
C GLY A 109 -6.70 -10.37 -9.50
N THR A 110 -6.42 -10.44 -10.79
CA THR A 110 -6.08 -11.68 -11.51
C THR A 110 -4.61 -11.81 -11.85
N ALA A 111 -3.80 -10.79 -11.51
CA ALA A 111 -2.39 -10.73 -11.83
C ALA A 111 -1.60 -11.83 -11.10
N LYS A 112 -0.82 -12.58 -11.88
CA LYS A 112 0.11 -13.59 -11.40
C LYS A 112 1.55 -13.11 -11.61
N PRO A 113 2.46 -13.33 -10.66
CA PRO A 113 3.87 -13.01 -10.84
C PRO A 113 4.51 -13.93 -11.89
N SER A 114 5.68 -13.54 -12.40
CA SER A 114 6.50 -14.39 -13.27
C SER A 114 7.96 -14.30 -12.91
N VAL A 115 8.64 -15.45 -12.79
CA VAL A 115 10.10 -15.53 -12.58
C VAL A 115 10.91 -15.11 -13.82
N SER A 116 10.28 -15.10 -15.00
CA SER A 116 10.95 -14.76 -16.27
C SER A 116 11.04 -13.25 -16.54
N TRP A 117 10.51 -12.41 -15.65
CA TRP A 117 10.50 -10.97 -15.83
C TRP A 117 11.83 -10.36 -15.38
N PRO A 118 12.42 -9.42 -16.14
CA PRO A 118 13.59 -8.70 -15.67
C PRO A 118 13.23 -7.80 -14.48
N PRO A 119 14.23 -7.34 -13.69
CA PRO A 119 13.99 -6.42 -12.59
C PRO A 119 13.15 -5.21 -13.01
N GLY A 120 12.16 -4.88 -12.19
CA GLY A 120 11.25 -3.76 -12.43
C GLY A 120 10.13 -4.03 -13.46
N ARG A 121 10.08 -5.20 -14.10
CA ARG A 121 8.95 -5.62 -14.92
C ARG A 121 7.85 -6.24 -14.05
N GLY A 122 6.60 -5.88 -14.32
CA GLY A 122 5.46 -6.47 -13.63
C GLY A 122 4.12 -5.91 -14.10
N VAL A 123 3.04 -6.41 -13.50
CA VAL A 123 1.68 -6.00 -13.81
C VAL A 123 1.22 -4.95 -12.80
N LEU A 124 0.89 -3.76 -13.28
CA LEU A 124 0.17 -2.76 -12.50
C LEU A 124 -1.33 -3.05 -12.59
N VAL A 125 -1.93 -3.34 -11.44
CA VAL A 125 -3.36 -3.56 -11.28
C VAL A 125 -4.00 -2.27 -10.79
N HIS A 126 -4.93 -1.72 -11.56
CA HIS A 126 -5.59 -0.46 -11.25
C HIS A 126 -7.09 -0.55 -11.55
N ARG A 127 -7.95 -0.13 -10.61
CA ARG A 127 -9.43 -0.22 -10.76
C ARG A 127 -9.94 0.36 -12.08
N LYS A 128 -9.42 1.51 -12.51
CA LYS A 128 -9.89 2.20 -13.73
C LYS A 128 -9.21 1.74 -15.02
N ALA A 129 -7.98 1.25 -14.94
CA ALA A 129 -7.15 0.97 -16.11
C ALA A 129 -6.98 -0.54 -16.36
N GLY A 130 -7.51 -1.38 -15.47
CA GLY A 130 -7.33 -2.82 -15.52
C GLY A 130 -5.91 -3.23 -15.13
N GLU A 131 -5.47 -4.34 -15.72
CA GLU A 131 -4.14 -4.90 -15.53
C GLU A 131 -3.24 -4.50 -16.70
N GLN A 132 -2.11 -3.85 -16.41
CA GLN A 132 -1.19 -3.35 -17.42
C GLN A 132 0.22 -3.88 -17.14
N LEU A 133 0.83 -4.55 -18.12
CA LEU A 133 2.25 -4.91 -18.03
C LEU A 133 3.09 -3.65 -18.21
N ILE A 134 3.83 -3.27 -17.17
CA ILE A 134 4.66 -2.06 -17.13
C ILE A 134 6.11 -2.37 -16.78
N GLN A 135 6.98 -1.39 -17.01
CA GLN A 135 8.35 -1.37 -16.53
C GLN A 135 8.51 -0.14 -15.63
N VAL A 136 8.93 -0.34 -14.37
CA VAL A 136 9.21 0.79 -13.48
C VAL A 136 10.50 1.49 -13.88
N GLY A 137 10.55 2.81 -13.68
CA GLY A 137 11.76 3.59 -13.90
C GLY A 137 12.86 3.20 -12.92
N HIS A 138 14.10 3.11 -13.41
CA HIS A 138 15.28 2.88 -12.59
C HIS A 138 15.85 4.21 -12.12
N ARG A 139 16.07 4.36 -10.81
CA ARG A 139 16.76 5.53 -10.24
C ARG A 139 18.25 5.18 -10.05
N PRO A 140 19.18 5.80 -10.80
CA PRO A 140 20.61 5.55 -10.63
C PRO A 140 21.09 5.91 -9.20
N GLY A 141 21.91 5.05 -8.59
CA GLY A 141 22.43 5.23 -7.22
C GLY A 141 21.98 4.15 -6.21
N ASP A 142 21.07 3.25 -6.60
CA ASP A 142 20.73 2.02 -5.87
C ASP A 142 21.48 0.80 -6.47
N GLU A 143 22.81 0.74 -6.30
CA GLU A 143 23.64 -0.36 -6.84
C GLU A 143 23.39 -1.73 -6.18
N ARG A 144 22.52 -1.81 -5.18
CA ARG A 144 22.17 -3.08 -4.52
C ARG A 144 21.28 -4.01 -5.36
N ALA A 145 20.66 -3.53 -6.43
CA ALA A 145 19.72 -4.30 -7.24
C ALA A 145 20.33 -4.97 -8.49
N ALA A 146 21.59 -4.67 -8.83
CA ALA A 146 22.19 -5.07 -10.11
C ALA A 146 23.08 -6.34 -10.04
N THR A 147 23.38 -6.85 -8.85
CA THR A 147 24.50 -7.81 -8.67
C THR A 147 24.07 -9.25 -8.35
N ASP A 148 22.78 -9.56 -8.21
CA ASP A 148 22.33 -10.94 -7.99
C ASP A 148 21.64 -11.49 -9.24
N THR A 149 22.45 -12.05 -10.13
CA THR A 149 22.05 -13.02 -11.18
C THR A 149 23.21 -13.98 -11.38
#